data_AF-A0A1G6EPD4-F1
#
_entry.id   AF-A0A1G6EPD4-F1
#
_cell.length_a   1.000
_cell.length_b   1.000
_cell.length_c   1.000
_cell.angle_alpha   90.00
_cell.angle_beta   90.00
_cell.angle_gamma   90.00
#
_symmetry.space_group_name_H-M   'P 1'
#
loop_
_entity.id
_entity.type
_entity.pdbx_description
1 polymer ?
#
loop_
_entity_poly.entity_id
_entity_poly.type
_entity_poly.pdbx_seq_one_letter_code
_entity_poly.pdbx_strand_id
1 'polypeptide(L)'
;MGLRRILCGTLFLWVALGLALVAPTAWADAGPDEASFEDVRREMRELGDVLRKYGSEQRDKAVQQAQPALESLDRRMEALENTIEENWDEMSESARERSRQAMRELRRQRVVLAEKYGSLKQSSEGAWEQMRKGFMDAYHVMNETWVNTVREFRKETDD
;
A
#
# COMPACT_ATOMS: atom_id res chain seq x y z
N MET A 1 4.91 61.66 -33.39
CA MET A 1 4.14 61.29 -34.60
C MET A 1 5.12 61.17 -35.76
N GLY A 2 5.37 59.95 -36.23
CA GLY A 2 6.39 59.68 -37.26
C GLY A 2 6.14 58.32 -37.91
N LEU A 3 5.36 58.38 -38.99
CA LEU A 3 5.16 57.48 -40.13
C LEU A 3 5.60 56.00 -40.08
N ARG A 4 4.59 55.16 -40.34
CA ARG A 4 4.61 53.74 -40.72
C ARG A 4 5.48 53.48 -41.96
N ARG A 5 6.19 52.36 -41.96
CA ARG A 5 6.58 51.63 -43.18
C ARG A 5 6.10 50.17 -43.05
N ILE A 6 5.14 49.85 -43.91
CA ILE A 6 4.67 48.51 -44.27
C ILE A 6 5.60 48.02 -45.39
N LEU A 7 5.94 46.72 -45.44
CA LEU A 7 5.84 45.88 -46.66
C LEU A 7 6.36 44.44 -46.44
N CYS A 8 5.49 43.51 -46.88
CA CYS A 8 5.71 42.18 -47.48
C CYS A 8 6.83 41.27 -46.94
N GLY A 9 6.59 40.03 -46.53
CA GLY A 9 5.51 39.12 -46.87
C GLY A 9 6.10 37.85 -47.49
N THR A 10 5.76 36.68 -46.94
CA THR A 10 5.35 35.47 -47.69
C THR A 10 5.09 34.33 -46.70
N LEU A 11 3.84 33.86 -46.68
CA LEU A 11 3.41 32.56 -46.17
C LEU A 11 4.16 31.45 -46.93
N PHE A 12 4.51 30.36 -46.23
CA PHE A 12 4.32 29.02 -46.78
C PHE A 12 3.93 28.05 -45.64
N LEU A 13 2.65 27.72 -45.63
CA LEU A 13 2.05 26.57 -44.95
C LEU A 13 2.30 25.36 -45.88
N TRP A 14 2.67 24.18 -45.35
CA TRP A 14 2.08 22.88 -45.71
C TRP A 14 2.64 21.73 -44.84
N VAL A 15 1.72 20.81 -44.60
CA VAL A 15 1.64 19.69 -43.65
C VAL A 15 2.30 18.40 -44.18
N ALA A 16 2.85 17.56 -43.29
CA ALA A 16 2.85 16.08 -43.38
C ALA A 16 3.27 15.50 -42.00
N LEU A 17 2.37 14.95 -41.18
CA LEU A 17 1.92 13.55 -41.12
C LEU A 17 3.06 12.52 -41.11
N GLY A 18 3.28 11.87 -39.96
CA GLY A 18 4.27 10.80 -39.81
C GLY A 18 4.23 10.11 -38.45
N LEU A 19 3.22 9.25 -38.25
CA LEU A 19 3.27 7.97 -37.53
C LEU A 19 4.21 7.86 -36.31
N ALA A 20 3.68 8.10 -35.11
CA ALA A 20 4.19 7.44 -33.90
C ALA A 20 3.15 6.40 -33.48
N LEU A 21 3.48 5.13 -33.70
CA LEU A 21 2.85 3.98 -33.08
C LEU A 21 2.72 4.26 -31.57
N VAL A 22 1.51 4.55 -31.10
CA VAL A 22 1.22 4.33 -29.69
C VAL A 22 1.09 2.83 -29.56
N ALA A 23 2.16 2.20 -29.08
CA ALA A 23 2.17 0.79 -28.73
C ALA A 23 0.94 0.48 -27.85
N PRO A 24 0.34 -0.71 -27.97
CA PRO A 24 -0.63 -1.14 -26.98
C PRO A 24 0.09 -1.05 -25.64
N THR A 25 -0.39 -0.18 -24.75
CA THR A 25 -0.13 -0.34 -23.34
C THR A 25 -0.72 -1.69 -22.99
N ALA A 26 0.13 -2.72 -23.01
CA ALA A 26 -0.07 -3.85 -22.13
C ALA A 26 -0.15 -3.22 -20.74
N TRP A 27 -1.37 -2.91 -20.31
CA TRP A 27 -1.70 -2.94 -18.90
C TRP A 27 -1.23 -4.32 -18.49
N ALA A 28 -0.07 -4.36 -17.86
CA ALA A 28 0.37 -5.55 -17.19
C ALA A 28 -0.77 -5.90 -16.25
N ASP A 29 -1.40 -7.03 -16.51
CA ASP A 29 -2.21 -7.78 -15.56
C ASP A 29 -1.28 -8.28 -14.45
N ALA A 30 -0.65 -7.32 -13.76
CA ALA A 30 -0.15 -7.54 -12.43
C ALA A 30 -1.38 -7.27 -11.58
N GLY A 31 -2.18 -8.33 -11.39
CA GLY A 31 -3.20 -8.31 -10.36
C GLY A 31 -2.61 -7.70 -9.08
N PRO A 32 -3.42 -6.97 -8.28
CA PRO A 32 -2.95 -6.23 -7.12
C PRO A 32 -2.10 -7.05 -6.13
N ASP A 33 -2.07 -8.37 -6.23
CA ASP A 33 -1.45 -9.29 -5.29
C ASP A 33 0.09 -9.28 -5.21
N GLU A 34 0.85 -9.23 -6.31
CA GLU A 34 2.31 -9.36 -6.22
C GLU A 34 3.01 -8.03 -5.89
N ALA A 35 2.57 -6.94 -6.54
CA ALA A 35 3.04 -5.59 -6.24
C ALA A 35 2.63 -5.16 -4.82
N SER A 36 1.39 -5.45 -4.39
CA SER A 36 0.95 -5.14 -3.02
C SER A 36 1.73 -5.94 -1.99
N PHE A 37 2.02 -7.22 -2.24
CA PHE A 37 2.81 -8.07 -1.35
C PHE A 37 4.22 -7.52 -1.09
N GLU A 38 4.98 -7.22 -2.13
CA GLU A 38 6.36 -6.73 -1.97
C GLU A 38 6.41 -5.35 -1.32
N ASP A 39 5.43 -4.50 -1.66
CA ASP A 39 5.36 -3.16 -1.12
C ASP A 39 5.02 -3.15 0.38
N VAL A 40 4.06 -3.96 0.86
CA VAL A 40 3.80 -4.11 2.31
C VAL A 40 5.07 -4.57 3.02
N ARG A 41 5.76 -5.56 2.45
CA ARG A 41 6.98 -6.10 3.06
C ARG A 41 8.12 -5.08 3.10
N ARG A 42 8.20 -4.19 2.11
CA ARG A 42 9.18 -3.09 2.05
C ARG A 42 8.87 -2.01 3.06
N GLU A 43 7.64 -1.47 3.05
CA GLU A 43 7.17 -0.45 3.99
C GLU A 43 7.35 -0.92 5.45
N MET A 44 7.10 -2.21 5.71
CA MET A 44 7.34 -2.85 7.00
C MET A 44 8.80 -2.75 7.47
N ARG A 45 9.74 -3.10 6.58
CA ARG A 45 11.18 -3.05 6.90
C ARG A 45 11.63 -1.61 7.15
N GLU A 46 11.19 -0.70 6.29
CA GLU A 46 11.52 0.72 6.38
C GLU A 46 11.01 1.32 7.69
N LEU A 47 9.75 1.06 8.05
CA LEU A 47 9.21 1.52 9.32
C LEU A 47 9.98 0.93 10.51
N GLY A 48 10.29 -0.36 10.45
CA GLY A 48 11.07 -1.02 11.50
C GLY A 48 12.46 -0.41 11.68
N ASP A 49 13.15 -0.10 10.58
CA ASP A 49 14.45 0.58 10.61
C ASP A 49 14.36 1.99 11.17
N VAL A 50 13.30 2.72 10.82
CA VAL A 50 13.03 4.07 11.31
C VAL A 50 12.75 4.04 12.82
N LEU A 51 11.83 3.20 13.28
CA LEU A 51 11.45 3.12 14.69
C LEU A 51 12.59 2.62 15.58
N ARG A 52 13.42 1.67 15.11
CA ARG A 52 14.60 1.19 15.85
C ARG A 52 15.61 2.29 16.19
N LYS A 53 15.72 3.32 15.34
CA LYS A 53 16.67 4.43 15.51
C LYS A 53 16.21 5.47 16.52
N TYR A 54 14.91 5.55 16.82
CA TYR A 54 14.36 6.56 17.73
C TYR A 54 14.45 6.11 19.19
N GLY A 55 15.14 6.90 20.00
CA GLY A 55 15.13 6.81 21.47
C GLY A 55 13.88 7.44 22.09
N SER A 56 13.76 7.37 23.41
CA SER A 56 12.61 7.88 24.17
C SER A 56 12.34 9.37 23.96
N GLU A 57 13.41 10.17 23.85
CA GLU A 57 13.34 11.62 23.56
C GLU A 57 12.68 11.94 22.21
N GLN A 58 12.69 10.99 21.28
CA GLN A 58 12.15 11.15 19.93
C GLN A 58 10.84 10.37 19.72
N ARG A 59 10.21 9.88 20.81
CA ARG A 59 8.96 9.10 20.78
C ARG A 59 7.89 9.74 19.90
N ASP A 60 7.59 11.01 20.12
CA ASP A 60 6.44 11.64 19.46
C ASP A 60 6.67 11.72 17.94
N LYS A 61 7.92 11.96 17.53
CA LYS A 61 8.33 11.88 16.12
C LYS A 61 8.22 10.46 15.57
N ALA A 62 8.67 9.46 16.33
CA ALA A 62 8.59 8.06 15.95
C ALA A 62 7.13 7.60 15.73
N VAL A 63 6.22 7.97 16.64
CA VAL A 63 4.79 7.70 16.52
C VAL A 63 4.20 8.34 15.27
N GLN A 64 4.52 9.60 14.98
CA GLN A 64 4.06 10.27 13.76
C GLN A 64 4.56 9.58 12.48
N GLN A 65 5.80 9.08 12.47
CA GLN A 65 6.37 8.38 11.32
C GLN A 65 5.74 6.99 11.08
N ALA A 66 5.13 6.39 12.10
CA ALA A 66 4.43 5.11 11.98
C ALA A 66 3.02 5.24 11.39
N GLN A 67 2.38 6.41 11.51
CA GLN A 67 1.00 6.61 11.07
C GLN A 67 0.77 6.32 9.57
N PRO A 68 1.59 6.82 8.62
CA PRO A 68 1.35 6.57 7.19
C PRO A 68 1.38 5.09 6.80
N ALA A 69 2.21 4.30 7.49
CA ALA A 69 2.31 2.86 7.26
C ALA A 69 1.04 2.12 7.73
N LEU A 70 0.42 2.57 8.81
CA LEU A 70 -0.88 2.03 9.26
C LEU A 70 -2.01 2.40 8.31
N GLU A 71 -2.03 3.64 7.81
CA GLU A 71 -3.01 4.07 6.82
C GLU A 71 -2.84 3.35 5.47
N SER A 72 -1.60 3.08 5.06
CA SER A 72 -1.29 2.26 3.88
C SER A 72 -1.84 0.85 4.03
N LEU A 73 -1.64 0.23 5.20
CA LEU A 73 -2.15 -1.10 5.50
C LEU A 73 -3.68 -1.17 5.45
N ASP A 74 -4.38 -0.19 6.06
CA ASP A 74 -5.84 -0.14 6.05
C ASP A 74 -6.39 -0.04 4.61
N ARG A 75 -5.84 0.84 3.77
CA ARG A 75 -6.24 0.96 2.35
C ARG A 75 -6.03 -0.32 1.56
N ARG A 76 -4.94 -1.03 1.83
CA ARG A 76 -4.65 -2.30 1.15
C ARG A 76 -5.62 -3.40 1.60
N MET A 77 -6.00 -3.44 2.88
CA MET A 77 -7.02 -4.36 3.38
C MET A 77 -8.38 -4.13 2.71
N GLU A 78 -8.78 -2.86 2.51
CA GLU A 78 -9.98 -2.51 1.76
C GLU A 78 -9.89 -2.95 0.30
N ALA A 79 -8.76 -2.71 -0.37
CA ALA A 79 -8.56 -3.14 -1.75
C ALA A 79 -8.64 -4.68 -1.88
N LEU A 80 -8.04 -5.41 -0.94
CA LEU A 80 -8.10 -6.87 -0.91
C LEU A 80 -9.54 -7.37 -0.70
N GLU A 81 -10.30 -6.73 0.19
CA GLU A 81 -11.72 -7.05 0.39
C GLU A 81 -12.53 -6.87 -0.90
N ASN A 82 -12.33 -5.75 -1.59
CA ASN A 82 -13.01 -5.49 -2.87
C ASN A 82 -12.65 -6.54 -3.92
N THR A 83 -11.38 -6.93 -4.03
CA THR A 83 -10.96 -7.98 -4.97
C THR A 83 -11.64 -9.33 -4.67
N ILE A 84 -11.84 -9.67 -3.39
CA ILE A 84 -12.56 -10.89 -3.01
C ILE A 84 -14.03 -10.80 -3.41
N GLU A 85 -14.65 -9.64 -3.20
CA GLU A 85 -16.05 -9.41 -3.55
C GLU A 85 -16.27 -9.46 -5.07
N GLU A 86 -15.37 -8.87 -5.86
CA GLU A 86 -15.42 -8.87 -7.32
C GLU A 86 -15.32 -10.29 -7.91
N ASN A 87 -14.51 -11.16 -7.31
CA ASN A 87 -14.32 -12.54 -7.77
C ASN A 87 -15.26 -13.54 -7.07
N TRP A 88 -16.15 -13.06 -6.20
CA TRP A 88 -16.92 -13.92 -5.30
C TRP A 88 -17.73 -14.98 -6.05
N ASP A 89 -18.35 -14.62 -7.17
CA ASP A 89 -19.23 -15.51 -7.96
C ASP A 89 -18.46 -16.62 -8.68
N GLU A 90 -17.18 -16.40 -8.97
CA GLU A 90 -16.29 -17.35 -9.64
C GLU A 90 -15.67 -18.35 -8.66
N MET A 91 -15.65 -18.00 -7.36
CA MET A 91 -15.07 -18.83 -6.31
C MET A 91 -15.95 -20.04 -5.93
N SER A 92 -15.29 -21.18 -5.67
CA SER A 92 -15.94 -22.34 -5.04
C SER A 92 -16.44 -22.02 -3.62
N GLU A 93 -17.39 -22.80 -3.11
CA GLU A 93 -17.85 -22.66 -1.71
C GLU A 93 -16.70 -22.81 -0.70
N SER A 94 -15.78 -23.73 -0.99
CA SER A 94 -14.60 -23.96 -0.14
C SER A 94 -13.64 -22.78 -0.16
N ALA A 95 -13.42 -22.17 -1.34
CA ALA A 95 -12.62 -20.97 -1.51
C ALA A 95 -13.22 -19.81 -0.73
N ARG A 96 -14.53 -19.56 -0.89
CA ARG A 96 -15.28 -18.52 -0.16
C ARG A 96 -15.12 -18.67 1.36
N GLU A 97 -15.16 -19.88 1.89
CA GLU A 97 -14.98 -20.11 3.31
C GLU A 97 -13.55 -19.82 3.79
N ARG A 98 -12.54 -20.29 3.06
CA ARG A 98 -11.12 -20.02 3.36
C ARG A 98 -10.81 -18.52 3.31
N SER A 99 -11.31 -17.83 2.30
CA SER A 99 -11.24 -16.39 2.12
C SER A 99 -11.84 -15.61 3.29
N ARG A 100 -13.04 -15.99 3.72
CA ARG A 100 -13.68 -15.38 4.91
C ARG A 100 -12.88 -15.64 6.18
N GLN A 101 -12.30 -16.82 6.35
CA GLN A 101 -11.44 -17.13 7.50
C GLN A 101 -10.17 -16.28 7.50
N ALA A 102 -9.49 -16.17 6.37
CA ALA A 102 -8.28 -15.39 6.22
C ALA A 102 -8.52 -13.89 6.48
N MET A 103 -9.62 -13.31 5.96
CA MET A 103 -9.99 -11.92 6.23
C MET A 103 -10.38 -11.68 7.69
N ARG A 104 -11.04 -12.63 8.35
CA ARG A 104 -11.35 -12.53 9.78
C ARG A 104 -10.07 -12.43 10.62
N GLU A 105 -9.07 -13.27 10.36
CA GLU A 105 -7.81 -13.21 11.10
C GLU A 105 -7.04 -11.92 10.79
N LEU A 106 -7.01 -11.49 9.53
CA LEU A 106 -6.36 -10.23 9.15
C LEU A 106 -6.97 -9.02 9.88
N ARG A 107 -8.30 -8.95 9.95
CA ARG A 107 -9.01 -7.91 10.72
C ARG A 107 -8.71 -7.99 12.21
N ARG A 108 -8.61 -9.19 12.77
CA ARG A 108 -8.25 -9.39 14.18
C ARG A 108 -6.86 -8.81 14.48
N GLN A 109 -5.88 -9.09 13.61
CA GLN A 109 -4.52 -8.59 13.77
C GLN A 109 -4.42 -7.07 13.56
N ARG A 110 -5.26 -6.51 12.69
CA ARG A 110 -5.41 -5.04 12.55
C ARG A 110 -5.83 -4.39 13.87
N VAL A 111 -6.80 -4.99 14.57
CA VAL A 111 -7.26 -4.48 15.87
C VAL A 111 -6.13 -4.54 16.91
N VAL A 112 -5.42 -5.67 17.01
CA VAL A 112 -4.28 -5.82 17.91
C VAL A 112 -3.19 -4.78 17.61
N LEU A 113 -2.87 -4.57 16.33
CA LEU A 113 -1.90 -3.56 15.92
C LEU A 113 -2.32 -2.15 16.33
N ALA A 114 -3.60 -1.80 16.18
CA ALA A 114 -4.12 -0.50 16.58
C ALA A 114 -4.05 -0.30 18.11
N GLU A 115 -4.33 -1.33 18.90
CA GLU A 115 -4.17 -1.30 20.36
C GLU A 115 -2.71 -1.06 20.76
N LYS A 116 -1.77 -1.76 20.10
CA LYS A 116 -0.34 -1.55 20.35
C LYS A 116 0.14 -0.18 19.91
N TYR A 117 -0.37 0.35 18.80
CA TYR A 117 -0.07 1.72 18.37
C TYR A 117 -0.59 2.76 19.37
N GLY A 118 -1.82 2.57 19.88
CA GLY A 118 -2.38 3.42 20.93
C GLY A 118 -1.57 3.39 22.23
N SER A 119 -1.06 2.20 22.60
CA SER A 119 -0.17 2.01 23.75
C SER A 119 1.19 2.68 23.53
N LEU A 120 1.77 2.55 22.33
CA LEU A 120 3.02 3.21 21.94
C LEU A 120 2.89 4.73 22.03
N LYS A 121 1.80 5.29 21.51
CA LYS A 121 1.51 6.74 21.54
C LYS A 121 1.40 7.30 22.96
N GLN A 122 0.91 6.50 23.91
CA GLN A 122 0.75 6.88 25.31
C GLN A 122 1.95 6.51 26.20
N SER A 123 2.98 5.88 25.64
CA SER A 123 4.11 5.39 26.41
C SER A 123 4.89 6.53 27.07
N SER A 124 5.33 6.34 28.32
CA SER A 124 6.30 7.23 28.97
C SER A 124 7.71 6.98 28.44
N GLU A 125 8.65 7.88 28.71
CA GLU A 125 10.06 7.70 28.30
C GLU A 125 10.65 6.39 28.85
N GLY A 126 10.38 6.07 30.13
CA GLY A 126 10.84 4.83 30.75
C GLY A 126 10.17 3.56 30.21
N ALA A 127 8.98 3.68 29.59
CA ALA A 127 8.28 2.56 28.98
C ALA A 127 8.48 2.48 27.46
N TRP A 128 9.14 3.47 26.85
CA TRP A 128 9.26 3.63 25.40
C TRP A 128 9.75 2.37 24.71
N GLU A 129 10.88 1.82 25.17
CA GLU A 129 11.51 0.66 24.53
C GLU A 129 10.58 -0.56 24.52
N GLN A 130 9.94 -0.83 25.65
CA GLN A 130 9.02 -1.96 25.79
C GLN A 130 7.79 -1.80 24.89
N MET A 131 7.20 -0.61 24.87
CA MET A 131 6.02 -0.34 24.04
C MET A 131 6.36 -0.34 22.55
N ARG A 132 7.52 0.21 22.18
CA ARG A 132 8.05 0.17 20.81
C ARG A 132 8.24 -1.26 20.33
N LYS A 133 8.87 -2.12 21.14
CA LYS A 133 9.01 -3.54 20.83
C LYS A 133 7.64 -4.22 20.65
N GLY A 134 6.69 -3.98 21.55
CA GLY A 134 5.34 -4.56 21.45
C GLY A 134 4.58 -4.12 20.21
N PHE A 135 4.74 -2.87 19.77
CA PHE A 135 4.22 -2.41 18.48
C PHE A 135 4.90 -3.12 17.30
N MET A 136 6.23 -3.21 17.29
CA MET A 136 6.98 -3.87 16.23
C MET A 136 6.62 -5.37 16.10
N ASP A 137 6.42 -6.06 17.22
CA ASP A 137 6.01 -7.46 17.25
C ASP A 137 4.61 -7.63 16.66
N ALA A 138 3.63 -6.80 17.05
CA ALA A 138 2.29 -6.83 16.47
C ALA A 138 2.27 -6.47 14.98
N TYR A 139 3.13 -5.52 14.57
CA TYR A 139 3.27 -5.13 13.17
C TYR A 139 3.84 -6.30 12.35
N HIS A 140 4.81 -7.05 12.89
CA HIS A 140 5.34 -8.25 12.25
C HIS A 140 4.26 -9.34 12.06
N VAL A 141 3.51 -9.67 13.11
CA VAL A 141 2.42 -10.66 13.05
C VAL A 141 1.34 -10.25 12.04
N MET A 142 1.00 -8.96 12.00
CA MET A 142 0.07 -8.42 11.03
C MET A 142 0.53 -8.65 9.58
N ASN A 143 1.80 -8.42 9.30
CA ASN A 143 2.36 -8.69 7.98
C ASN A 143 2.42 -10.18 7.66
N GLU A 144 2.80 -11.05 8.59
CA GLU A 144 2.74 -12.51 8.34
C GLU A 144 1.31 -12.96 8.02
N THR A 145 0.33 -12.39 8.71
CA THR A 145 -1.10 -12.66 8.47
C THR A 145 -1.51 -12.16 7.08
N TRP A 146 -1.14 -10.93 6.70
CA TRP A 146 -1.35 -10.40 5.35
C TRP A 146 -0.79 -11.33 4.28
N VAL A 147 0.47 -11.75 4.44
CA VAL A 147 1.17 -12.65 3.51
C VAL A 147 0.45 -13.99 3.37
N ASN A 148 0.01 -14.57 4.48
CA ASN A 148 -0.72 -15.83 4.46
C ASN A 148 -2.09 -15.68 3.80
N THR A 149 -2.78 -14.58 4.06
CA THR A 149 -4.07 -14.25 3.47
C THR A 149 -3.97 -14.10 1.94
N VAL A 150 -3.04 -13.30 1.43
CA VAL A 150 -2.80 -13.15 -0.03
C VAL A 150 -2.41 -14.47 -0.68
N ARG A 151 -1.56 -15.27 -0.01
CA ARG A 151 -1.18 -16.60 -0.52
C ARG A 151 -2.39 -17.53 -0.63
N GLU A 152 -3.31 -17.48 0.32
CA GLU A 152 -4.50 -18.30 0.27
C GLU A 152 -5.40 -17.90 -0.90
N PHE A 153 -5.56 -16.60 -1.16
CA PHE A 153 -6.30 -16.13 -2.33
C PHE A 153 -5.70 -16.58 -3.66
N ARG A 154 -4.38 -16.48 -3.82
CA ARG A 154 -3.70 -16.87 -5.06
C ARG A 154 -3.91 -18.34 -5.43
N LYS A 155 -3.90 -19.24 -4.44
CA LYS A 155 -4.14 -20.66 -4.70
C LYS A 155 -5.52 -20.90 -5.30
N GLU A 156 -6.51 -20.06 -4.98
CA GLU A 156 -7.87 -20.22 -5.50
C GLU A 156 -8.04 -19.68 -6.92
N THR A 157 -7.23 -18.71 -7.34
CA THR A 157 -7.29 -18.14 -8.69
C THR A 157 -6.56 -19.01 -9.73
N ASP A 158 -5.64 -19.86 -9.28
CA ASP A 158 -4.82 -20.73 -10.12
C ASP A 158 -5.44 -22.14 -10.35
N ASP A 159 -6.46 -22.54 -9.57
CA ASP A 159 -7.15 -23.85 -9.62
C ASP A 159 -8.43 -23.82 -10.48
#